data_AF-W9ZJA3-F1
#
_entry.id   AF-W9ZJA3-F1
#
_cell.length_a   1.000
_cell.length_b   1.000
_cell.length_c   1.000
_cell.angle_alpha   90.00
_cell.angle_beta   90.00
_cell.angle_gamma   90.00
#
_symmetry.space_group_name_H-M   'P 1'
#
loop_
_entity.id
_entity.type
_entity.pdbx_description
1 polymer ?
#
loop_
_entity_poly.entity_id
_entity_poly.type
_entity_poly.pdbx_seq_one_letter_code
_entity_poly.pdbx_strand_id
1 'polypeptide(L)'
;MQMIAREFNFSETVFLRRNTDGAVAINIFTPVNEMDFAGHPVIGTGHVLFRQLLPGLAVHSSEATLWTNAGPVVVRYDPSQETVAADVPHNVHIHSRPTSTQSILDTQPSLKTQGLSTEQSYPCVSIVKGVTYTLVDFTN
;
A
#
# COMPACT_ATOMS: atom_id res chain seq x y z
N MET A 1 6.61 13.92 15.13
CA MET A 1 6.26 12.71 14.35
C MET A 1 7.49 12.09 13.70
N GLN A 2 8.21 12.80 12.80
CA GLN A 2 9.43 12.26 12.16
C GLN A 2 10.49 11.70 13.13
N MET A 3 10.80 12.38 14.23
CA MET A 3 11.79 11.88 15.20
C MET A 3 11.37 10.55 15.83
N ILE A 4 10.06 10.35 16.08
CA ILE A 4 9.51 9.11 16.63
C ILE A 4 9.57 8.00 15.58
N ALA A 5 9.19 8.29 14.33
CA ALA A 5 9.30 7.32 13.23
C ALA A 5 10.76 6.88 13.00
N ARG A 6 11.71 7.83 13.11
CA ARG A 6 13.14 7.53 13.05
C ARG A 6 13.61 6.64 14.20
N GLU A 7 13.11 6.88 15.41
CA GLU A 7 13.46 6.08 16.60
C GLU A 7 12.95 4.64 16.48
N PHE A 8 11.70 4.45 16.04
CA PHE A 8 11.14 3.12 15.83
C PHE A 8 11.83 2.35 14.70
N ASN A 9 12.30 3.06 13.67
CA ASN A 9 13.04 2.50 12.53
C ASN A 9 12.32 1.33 11.82
N PHE A 10 10.99 1.36 11.79
CA PHE A 10 10.19 0.51 10.91
C PHE A 10 10.11 1.11 9.51
N SER A 11 9.70 0.31 8.52
CA SER A 11 9.47 0.77 7.15
C SER A 11 8.57 2.01 7.12
N GLU A 12 7.49 1.99 7.92
CA GLU A 12 6.59 3.12 8.11
C GLU A 12 6.04 3.15 9.54
N THR A 13 5.71 4.35 10.02
CA THR A 13 5.00 4.61 11.28
C THR A 13 3.81 5.52 10.99
N VAL A 14 2.62 5.15 11.47
CA VAL A 14 1.39 5.94 11.28
C VAL A 14 1.04 6.69 12.55
N PHE A 15 0.74 7.98 12.40
CA PHE A 15 0.18 8.81 13.45
C PHE A 15 -1.30 9.08 13.14
N LEU A 16 -2.17 8.51 13.95
CA LEU A 16 -3.61 8.75 13.90
C LEU A 16 -3.96 10.05 14.64
N ARG A 17 -4.81 10.87 14.04
CA ARG A 17 -5.22 12.18 14.57
C ARG A 17 -6.67 12.47 14.18
N ARG A 18 -7.26 13.43 14.89
CA ARG A 18 -8.61 13.94 14.58
C ARG A 18 -8.49 15.35 14.02
N ASN A 19 -9.13 15.61 12.89
CA ASN A 19 -9.24 16.95 12.33
C ASN A 19 -10.27 17.78 13.10
N THR A 20 -10.28 19.09 12.86
CA THR A 20 -11.17 20.05 13.53
C THR A 20 -12.65 19.79 13.28
N ASP A 21 -12.98 19.22 12.12
CA ASP A 21 -14.32 18.75 11.72
C ASP A 21 -14.66 17.36 12.29
N GLY A 22 -13.76 16.76 13.06
CA GLY A 22 -13.94 15.44 13.66
C GLY A 22 -13.48 14.27 12.78
N ALA A 23 -13.01 14.53 11.56
CA ALA A 23 -12.57 13.48 10.64
C ALA A 23 -11.29 12.76 11.12
N VAL A 24 -11.18 11.46 10.81
CA VAL A 24 -10.01 10.66 11.15
C VAL A 24 -8.94 10.88 10.09
N ALA A 25 -7.82 11.47 10.48
CA ALA A 25 -6.69 11.73 9.60
C ALA A 25 -5.46 10.94 10.04
N ILE A 26 -4.59 10.63 9.08
CA ILE A 26 -3.36 9.90 9.33
C ILE A 26 -2.17 10.60 8.65
N ASN A 27 -1.04 10.61 9.34
CA ASN A 27 0.25 10.97 8.75
C ASN A 27 1.14 9.73 8.77
N ILE A 28 1.77 9.41 7.64
CA ILE A 28 2.59 8.21 7.45
C ILE A 28 4.04 8.66 7.29
N PHE A 29 4.94 8.12 8.10
CA PHE A 29 6.35 8.48 8.07
C PHE A 29 7.23 7.26 7.87
N THR A 30 8.18 7.32 6.96
CA THR A 30 9.38 6.46 6.99
C THR A 30 10.35 7.01 8.05
N PRO A 31 11.49 6.35 8.31
CA PRO A 31 12.52 6.90 9.20
C PRO A 31 13.10 8.25 8.73
N VAL A 32 12.95 8.60 7.44
CA VAL A 32 13.62 9.76 6.83
C VAL A 32 12.66 10.84 6.32
N ASN A 33 11.42 10.52 5.96
CA ASN A 33 10.46 11.49 5.44
C ASN A 33 9.00 11.09 5.68
N GLU A 34 8.11 12.08 5.55
CA GLU A 34 6.66 11.84 5.44
C GLU A 34 6.31 11.31 4.04
N MET A 35 5.36 10.39 3.99
CA MET A 35 4.75 9.85 2.78
C MET A 35 3.32 10.34 2.65
N ASP A 36 2.89 10.61 1.42
CA ASP A 36 1.51 11.02 1.19
C ASP A 36 0.51 9.86 1.34
N PHE A 37 0.97 8.65 1.04
CA PHE A 37 0.20 7.41 1.10
C PHE A 37 1.11 6.19 1.18
N ALA A 38 0.65 5.15 1.86
CA ALA A 38 1.18 3.80 1.78
C ALA A 38 0.05 2.80 2.06
N GLY A 39 0.03 1.68 1.33
CA GLY A 39 -1.08 0.71 1.39
C GLY A 39 -1.15 -0.05 2.72
N HIS A 40 -0.09 -0.80 3.07
CA HIS A 40 -0.09 -1.60 4.30
C HIS A 40 -0.26 -0.75 5.58
N PRO A 41 0.25 0.50 5.68
CA PRO A 41 -0.03 1.35 6.83
C PRO A 41 -1.50 1.77 6.93
N VAL A 42 -2.18 1.99 5.79
CA VAL A 42 -3.64 2.26 5.77
C VAL A 42 -4.43 1.06 6.26
N ILE A 43 -4.13 -0.14 5.75
CA ILE A 43 -4.80 -1.39 6.18
C ILE A 43 -4.57 -1.63 7.68
N GLY A 44 -3.32 -1.53 8.14
CA GLY A 44 -2.97 -1.71 9.55
C GLY A 44 -3.65 -0.69 10.46
N THR A 45 -3.77 0.56 10.00
CA THR A 45 -4.49 1.60 10.75
C THR A 45 -5.98 1.31 10.84
N GLY A 46 -6.60 0.87 9.74
CA GLY A 46 -7.99 0.40 9.76
C GLY A 46 -8.17 -0.71 10.80
N HIS A 47 -7.25 -1.66 10.85
CA HIS A 47 -7.34 -2.79 11.78
C HIS A 47 -7.35 -2.34 13.25
N VAL A 48 -6.43 -1.44 13.61
CA VAL A 48 -6.38 -0.85 14.96
C VAL A 48 -7.62 0.00 15.23
N LEU A 49 -8.06 0.80 14.27
CA LEU A 49 -9.22 1.67 14.40
C LEU A 49 -10.49 0.87 14.73
N PHE A 50 -10.82 -0.15 13.94
CA PHE A 50 -12.04 -0.92 14.11
C PHE A 50 -12.00 -1.86 15.32
N ARG A 51 -10.85 -2.47 15.64
CA ARG A 51 -10.75 -3.47 16.71
C ARG A 51 -10.49 -2.88 18.09
N GLN A 52 -9.80 -1.75 18.17
CA GLN A 52 -9.30 -1.23 19.44
C GLN A 52 -9.91 0.14 19.78
N LEU A 53 -10.02 1.04 18.80
CA LEU A 53 -10.38 2.43 19.08
C LEU A 53 -11.88 2.68 19.05
N LEU A 54 -12.58 2.31 17.97
CA LEU A 54 -14.03 2.54 17.84
C LEU A 54 -14.86 1.84 18.94
N PRO A 55 -14.58 0.58 19.33
CA PRO A 55 -15.28 -0.07 20.43
C PRO A 55 -15.11 0.68 21.75
N GLY A 56 -13.89 1.19 22.03
CA GLY A 56 -13.60 1.99 23.21
C GLY A 56 -14.34 3.34 23.25
N LEU A 57 -14.78 3.83 22.09
CA LEU A 57 -15.59 5.05 21.94
C LEU A 57 -17.10 4.77 21.86
N ALA A 58 -17.53 3.52 22.06
CA ALA A 58 -18.92 3.07 21.85
C ALA A 58 -19.47 3.43 20.45
N VAL A 59 -18.58 3.49 19.45
CA VAL A 59 -18.94 3.69 18.04
C VAL A 59 -18.94 2.34 17.34
N HIS A 60 -20.09 1.97 16.76
CA HIS A 60 -20.22 0.75 15.98
C HIS A 60 -20.37 1.10 14.50
N SER A 61 -19.25 1.08 13.78
CA SER A 61 -19.21 1.24 12.34
C SER A 61 -18.32 0.18 11.72
N SER A 62 -18.72 -0.37 10.58
CA SER A 62 -17.90 -1.24 9.74
C SER A 62 -17.19 -0.48 8.63
N GLU A 63 -17.35 0.84 8.56
CA GLU A 63 -16.73 1.70 7.55
C GLU A 63 -16.22 2.99 8.20
N ALA A 64 -15.07 3.48 7.73
CA ALA A 64 -14.49 4.75 8.15
C ALA A 64 -13.71 5.36 6.98
N THR A 65 -13.63 6.68 6.94
CA THR A 65 -12.76 7.40 6.00
C THR A 65 -11.48 7.84 6.73
N LEU A 66 -10.33 7.41 6.22
CA LEU A 66 -9.01 7.87 6.63
C LEU A 66 -8.54 8.98 5.70
N TRP A 67 -8.30 10.16 6.23
CA TRP A 67 -7.74 11.28 5.48
C TRP A 67 -6.21 11.19 5.46
N THR A 68 -5.65 10.93 4.27
CA THR A 68 -4.21 10.91 3.99
C THR A 68 -3.80 12.19 3.25
N ASN A 69 -2.51 12.50 3.10
CA ASN A 69 -2.09 13.63 2.26
C ASN A 69 -2.39 13.38 0.77
N ALA A 70 -2.51 12.11 0.34
CA ALA A 70 -2.95 11.74 -1.01
C ALA A 70 -4.48 11.81 -1.21
N GLY A 71 -5.24 12.14 -0.17
CA GLY A 71 -6.70 12.23 -0.20
C GLY A 71 -7.41 11.23 0.72
N PRO A 72 -8.76 11.20 0.70
CA PRO A 72 -9.56 10.32 1.53
C PRO A 72 -9.49 8.87 1.03
N VAL A 73 -9.35 7.94 1.96
CA VAL A 73 -9.34 6.50 1.69
C VAL A 73 -10.41 5.85 2.56
N VAL A 74 -11.38 5.19 1.93
CA VAL A 74 -12.43 4.48 2.66
C VAL A 74 -11.88 3.12 3.06
N VAL A 75 -11.97 2.79 4.35
CA VAL A 75 -11.64 1.48 4.88
C VAL A 75 -12.90 0.80 5.43
N ARG A 76 -13.03 -0.50 5.16
CA ARG A 76 -14.14 -1.34 5.63
C ARG A 76 -13.60 -2.49 6.46
N TYR A 77 -14.34 -2.90 7.47
CA TYR A 77 -14.01 -4.03 8.34
C TYR A 77 -15.09 -5.10 8.30
N ASP A 78 -14.66 -6.34 8.04
CA ASP A 78 -15.47 -7.53 8.19
C ASP A 78 -15.13 -8.20 9.52
N PRO A 79 -16.03 -8.16 10.53
CA PRO A 79 -15.78 -8.77 11.83
C PRO A 79 -15.81 -10.30 11.80
N SER A 80 -16.45 -10.92 10.79
CA SER A 80 -16.50 -12.39 10.66
C SER A 80 -15.18 -12.98 10.17
N GLN A 81 -14.50 -12.25 9.28
CA GLN A 81 -13.19 -12.64 8.73
C GLN A 81 -12.02 -11.95 9.43
N GLU A 82 -12.28 -10.99 10.33
CA GLU A 82 -11.31 -10.06 10.89
C GLU A 82 -10.44 -9.36 9.83
N THR A 83 -11.03 -8.99 8.68
CA THR A 83 -10.30 -8.37 7.57
C THR A 83 -10.63 -6.90 7.40
N VAL A 84 -9.64 -6.14 6.94
CA VAL A 84 -9.80 -4.75 6.52
C VAL A 84 -9.58 -4.65 5.01
N ALA A 85 -10.51 -4.02 4.32
CA ALA A 85 -10.38 -3.65 2.92
C ALA A 85 -10.27 -2.12 2.80
N ALA A 86 -9.58 -1.64 1.77
CA ALA A 86 -9.48 -0.22 1.46
C ALA A 86 -9.85 0.04 -0.01
N ASP A 87 -10.66 1.06 -0.25
CA ASP A 87 -10.94 1.57 -1.59
C ASP A 87 -9.83 2.56 -1.97
N VAL A 88 -8.87 2.10 -2.76
CA VAL A 88 -7.70 2.90 -3.17
C VAL A 88 -7.81 3.27 -4.65
N PRO A 89 -7.87 4.56 -5.01
CA PRO A 89 -7.85 4.97 -6.40
C PRO A 89 -6.49 4.63 -7.03
N HIS A 90 -6.52 4.00 -8.21
CA HIS A 90 -5.32 3.66 -8.96
C HIS A 90 -5.34 4.33 -10.34
N ASN A 91 -4.16 4.74 -10.81
CA ASN A 91 -3.98 5.25 -12.17
C ASN A 91 -2.96 4.35 -12.89
N VAL A 92 -3.45 3.20 -13.35
CA VAL A 92 -2.62 2.18 -13.97
C VAL A 92 -2.22 2.64 -15.36
N HIS A 93 -0.92 2.64 -15.61
CA HIS A 93 -0.34 2.91 -16.92
C HIS A 93 0.39 1.68 -17.43
N ILE A 94 -0.05 1.15 -18.57
CA ILE A 94 0.67 0.10 -19.30
C ILE A 94 1.58 0.80 -20.30
N HIS A 95 2.89 0.60 -20.16
CA HIS A 95 3.89 1.25 -21.00
C HIS A 95 3.89 0.61 -22.39
N SER A 96 4.12 1.42 -23.42
CA SER A 96 4.19 0.93 -24.80
C SER A 96 5.41 0.04 -25.06
N ARG A 97 6.47 0.19 -24.26
CA ARG A 97 7.70 -0.61 -24.35
C ARG A 97 7.70 -1.69 -23.26
N PRO A 98 7.60 -2.97 -23.62
CA PRO A 98 7.69 -4.07 -22.65
C PRO A 98 9.15 -4.28 -22.20
N THR A 99 9.32 -5.05 -21.13
CA THR A 99 10.64 -5.47 -20.64
C THR A 99 11.03 -6.78 -21.31
N SER A 100 12.19 -6.84 -21.96
CA SER A 100 12.64 -8.07 -22.60
C SER A 100 13.09 -9.10 -21.57
N THR A 101 12.96 -10.38 -21.93
CA THR A 101 13.47 -11.49 -21.13
C THR A 101 14.96 -11.34 -20.83
N GLN A 102 15.75 -10.87 -21.80
CA GLN A 102 17.18 -10.61 -21.58
C GLN A 102 17.41 -9.57 -20.48
N SER A 103 16.68 -8.44 -20.50
CA SER A 103 16.81 -7.40 -19.48
C SER A 103 16.41 -7.88 -18.07
N ILE A 104 15.44 -8.79 -17.99
CA ILE A 104 15.07 -9.44 -16.72
C ILE A 104 16.23 -10.32 -16.24
N LEU A 105 16.78 -11.17 -17.11
CA LEU A 105 17.86 -12.08 -16.75
C LEU A 105 19.19 -11.36 -16.43
N ASP A 106 19.42 -10.19 -17.01
CA ASP A 106 20.58 -9.35 -16.72
C ASP A 106 20.51 -8.78 -15.30
N THR A 107 19.30 -8.49 -14.80
CA THR A 107 19.08 -7.93 -13.45
C THR A 107 18.76 -8.99 -12.39
N GLN A 108 18.22 -10.14 -12.80
CA GLN A 108 17.83 -11.26 -11.95
C GLN A 108 18.29 -12.61 -12.55
N PRO A 109 19.60 -12.91 -12.56
CA PRO A 109 20.14 -14.10 -13.24
C PRO A 109 19.63 -15.43 -12.67
N SER A 110 19.21 -15.45 -11.40
CA SER A 110 18.65 -16.64 -10.74
C SER A 110 17.37 -17.15 -11.39
N LEU A 111 16.64 -16.30 -12.12
CA LEU A 111 15.40 -16.69 -12.78
C LEU A 111 15.63 -17.64 -13.98
N LYS A 112 16.87 -17.76 -14.49
CA LYS A 112 17.20 -18.72 -15.57
C LYS A 112 16.84 -20.16 -15.21
N THR A 113 16.98 -20.54 -13.95
CA THR A 113 16.73 -21.90 -13.47
C THR A 113 15.34 -22.10 -12.88
N GLN A 114 14.54 -21.03 -12.79
CA GLN A 114 13.21 -21.00 -12.16
C GLN A 114 12.07 -21.12 -13.17
N GLY A 115 12.36 -21.56 -14.40
CA GLY A 115 11.32 -21.79 -15.41
C GLY A 115 10.65 -20.51 -15.90
N LEU A 116 11.43 -19.43 -16.08
CA LEU A 116 10.93 -18.24 -16.76
C LEU A 116 10.31 -18.67 -18.11
N SER A 117 9.09 -18.22 -18.40
CA SER A 117 8.39 -18.60 -19.64
C SER A 117 9.23 -18.26 -20.88
N THR A 118 8.98 -19.00 -21.96
CA THR A 118 9.61 -18.78 -23.28
C THR A 118 9.20 -17.47 -23.95
N GLU A 119 8.38 -16.64 -23.30
CA GLU A 119 8.05 -15.31 -23.79
C GLU A 119 9.31 -14.46 -24.02
N GLN A 120 9.26 -13.63 -25.06
CA GLN A 120 10.37 -12.75 -25.42
C GLN A 120 10.37 -11.45 -24.60
N SER A 121 9.20 -11.06 -24.06
CA SER A 121 9.03 -9.83 -23.31
C SER A 121 7.77 -9.85 -22.46
N TYR A 122 7.79 -9.12 -21.35
CA TYR A 122 6.70 -9.04 -20.39
C TYR A 122 6.16 -7.59 -20.27
N PRO A 123 4.87 -7.40 -19.96
CA PRO A 123 4.29 -6.08 -19.77
C PRO A 123 5.02 -5.27 -18.71
N CYS A 124 5.34 -4.03 -19.05
CA CYS A 124 5.84 -3.02 -18.12
C CYS A 124 4.66 -2.15 -17.68
N VAL A 125 4.36 -2.12 -16.39
CA VAL A 125 3.16 -1.50 -15.83
C VAL A 125 3.52 -0.61 -14.65
N SER A 126 3.03 0.62 -14.63
CA SER A 126 3.02 1.46 -13.43
C SER A 126 1.64 1.43 -12.80
N ILE A 127 1.52 0.89 -11.59
CA ILE A 127 0.25 0.85 -10.86
C ILE A 127 -0.12 2.24 -10.35
N VAL A 128 0.90 3.00 -9.96
CA VAL A 128 0.84 4.41 -9.58
C VAL A 128 2.05 5.15 -10.18
N LYS A 129 1.96 6.48 -10.27
CA LYS A 129 3.05 7.30 -10.79
C LYS A 129 4.34 7.06 -9.99
N GLY A 130 5.43 6.71 -10.68
CA GLY A 130 6.75 6.53 -10.08
C GLY A 130 7.05 5.12 -9.55
N VAL A 131 6.08 4.19 -9.59
CA VAL A 131 6.30 2.79 -9.19
C VAL A 131 6.00 1.89 -10.39
N THR A 132 7.04 1.32 -10.98
CA THR A 132 6.97 0.54 -12.22
C THR A 132 7.40 -0.90 -11.98
N TYR A 133 6.61 -1.83 -12.50
CA TYR A 133 6.82 -3.27 -12.40
C TYR A 133 6.92 -3.89 -13.79
N THR A 134 7.66 -4.99 -13.88
CA THR A 134 7.55 -5.94 -15.00
C THR A 134 6.72 -7.12 -14.52
N LEU A 135 5.59 -7.39 -15.18
CA LEU A 135 4.69 -8.47 -14.79
C LEU A 135 5.12 -9.77 -15.45
N VAL A 136 5.89 -10.58 -14.73
CA VAL A 136 6.41 -11.87 -15.20
C VAL A 136 5.45 -12.99 -14.81
N ASP A 137 4.97 -13.74 -15.81
CA ASP A 137 4.15 -14.92 -15.60
C ASP A 137 5.04 -16.16 -15.41
N PHE A 138 4.80 -16.90 -14.33
CA PHE A 138 5.46 -18.16 -13.99
C PHE A 138 4.49 -19.36 -14.01
N THR A 139 3.28 -19.15 -14.51
CA THR A 139 2.30 -20.23 -14.70
C THR A 139 2.74 -21.07 -15.90
N ASN A 140 3.09 -22.34 -15.66
CA ASN A 140 3.49 -23.30 -16.71
C ASN A 140 2.27 -23.77 -17.53
#